data_AF-A0A4D9DTS8-F1
#
_entry.id   AF-A0A4D9DTS8-F1
#
_cell.length_a   1.000
_cell.length_b   1.000
_cell.length_c   1.000
_cell.angle_alpha   90.00
_cell.angle_beta   90.00
_cell.angle_gamma   90.00
#
_symmetry.space_group_name_H-M   'P 1'
#
loop_
_entity.id
_entity.type
_entity.pdbx_description
1 polymer ?
#
loop_
_entity_poly.entity_id
_entity_poly.type
_entity_poly.pdbx_seq_one_letter_code
_entity_poly.pdbx_strand_id
1 'polypeptide(L)'
;MYLGEIVRRILLELTAKGLLFRGRPSPKLQTPDIFQTKFLSSIESDGLALRQVCAILEELGLHVTCEDSVLVREVCQAVARRAAQLCGAAVAAVVEKIRENRGLEQLAVTVGVDGTLYKLHPQ
;
A
#
# COMPACT_ATOMS: atom_id res chain seq x y z
N MET A 1 -4.90 -7.23 6.91
CA MET A 1 -5.64 -6.56 5.81
C MET A 1 -4.94 -6.86 4.51
N TYR A 2 -5.68 -7.07 3.42
CA TYR A 2 -5.18 -7.71 2.19
C TYR A 2 -4.06 -6.98 1.43
N LEU A 3 -3.89 -5.67 1.60
CA LEU A 3 -2.87 -4.90 0.88
C LEU A 3 -1.45 -5.38 1.17
N GLY A 4 -1.14 -5.67 2.43
CA GLY A 4 0.18 -6.18 2.80
C GLY A 4 0.46 -7.57 2.22
N GLU A 5 -0.57 -8.41 2.10
CA GLU A 5 -0.46 -9.72 1.46
C GLU A 5 -0.28 -9.62 -0.06
N ILE A 6 -0.90 -8.63 -0.71
CA ILE A 6 -0.65 -8.29 -2.12
C ILE A 6 0.81 -7.86 -2.30
N VAL A 7 1.29 -6.94 -1.46
CA VAL A 7 2.71 -6.52 -1.47
C VAL A 7 3.62 -7.73 -1.28
N ARG A 8 3.36 -8.59 -0.28
CA ARG A 8 4.15 -9.79 -0.02
C ARG A 8 4.31 -10.68 -1.25
N ARG A 9 3.20 -10.92 -1.96
CA ARG A 9 3.19 -11.78 -3.17
C ARG A 9 3.97 -11.16 -4.31
N ILE A 10 3.86 -9.84 -4.50
CA ILE A 10 4.65 -9.11 -5.49
C ILE A 10 6.15 -9.21 -5.14
N LEU A 11 6.51 -8.99 -3.88
CA LEU A 11 7.92 -9.10 -3.44
C LEU A 11 8.46 -10.52 -3.61
N LEU A 12 7.70 -11.56 -3.27
CA LEU A 12 8.09 -12.96 -3.52
C LEU A 12 8.36 -13.23 -5.01
N GLU A 13 7.48 -12.76 -5.89
CA GLU A 13 7.63 -12.91 -7.34
C GLU A 13 8.87 -12.17 -7.88
N LEU A 14 9.12 -10.95 -7.39
CA LEU A 14 10.30 -10.16 -7.75
C LEU A 14 11.59 -10.82 -7.24
N THR A 15 11.55 -11.41 -6.04
CA THR A 15 12.66 -12.21 -5.52
C THR A 15 12.88 -13.49 -6.34
N ALA A 16 11.82 -14.20 -6.73
CA ALA A 16 11.94 -15.38 -7.59
C ALA A 16 12.57 -15.05 -8.95
N LYS A 17 12.35 -13.84 -9.46
CA LYS A 17 12.98 -13.31 -10.69
C LYS A 17 14.41 -12.77 -10.48
N GLY A 18 14.93 -12.80 -9.27
CA GLY A 18 16.28 -12.30 -8.94
C GLY A 18 16.39 -10.76 -8.87
N LEU A 19 15.27 -10.04 -8.90
CA LEU A 19 15.23 -8.57 -8.88
C LEU A 19 15.28 -7.97 -7.47
N LEU A 20 14.99 -8.78 -6.44
CA LEU A 20 15.04 -8.39 -5.04
C LEU A 20 15.80 -9.42 -4.20
N PHE A 21 16.40 -8.95 -3.11
CA PHE A 21 17.04 -9.80 -2.07
C PHE A 21 18.04 -10.81 -2.64
N ARG A 22 18.73 -10.42 -3.73
CA ARG A 22 19.69 -11.26 -4.47
C ARG A 22 19.12 -12.63 -4.89
N GLY A 23 17.81 -12.68 -5.16
CA GLY A 23 17.12 -13.89 -5.56
C GLY A 23 16.88 -14.91 -4.45
N ARG A 24 17.14 -14.56 -3.18
CA ARG A 24 16.98 -15.46 -2.04
C ARG A 24 15.80 -15.01 -1.18
N PRO A 25 14.65 -15.70 -1.23
CA PRO A 25 13.52 -15.35 -0.36
C PRO A 25 13.89 -15.62 1.10
N SER A 26 13.70 -14.62 1.95
CA SER A 26 13.86 -14.82 3.39
C SER A 26 12.71 -15.70 3.92
N PRO A 27 12.94 -16.51 4.97
CA PRO A 27 11.87 -17.29 5.60
C PRO A 27 10.72 -16.39 6.10
N LYS A 28 11.04 -15.17 6.52
CA LYS A 28 10.09 -14.16 6.95
C LYS A 28 9.17 -13.69 5.82
N LEU A 29 9.70 -13.50 4.61
CA LEU A 29 8.89 -13.10 3.46
C LEU A 29 7.87 -14.18 3.05
N GLN A 30 8.15 -15.44 3.38
CA GLN A 30 7.23 -16.56 3.15
C GLN A 30 6.09 -16.60 4.18
N THR A 31 6.25 -15.97 5.34
CA THR A 31 5.22 -15.90 6.37
C THR A 31 4.04 -15.03 5.89
N PRO A 32 2.82 -15.58 5.79
CA PRO A 32 1.63 -14.80 5.46
C PRO A 32 1.41 -13.66 6.46
N ASP A 33 0.78 -12.57 6.00
CA ASP A 33 0.39 -11.42 6.84
C ASP A 33 1.53 -10.71 7.60
N ILE A 34 2.79 -10.93 7.19
CA ILE A 34 3.95 -10.23 7.78
C ILE A 34 3.87 -8.70 7.58
N PHE A 35 3.34 -8.26 6.45
CA PHE A 35 3.13 -6.84 6.16
C PHE A 35 1.77 -6.39 6.68
N GLN A 36 1.77 -5.77 7.86
CA GLN A 36 0.55 -5.19 8.43
C GLN A 36 0.23 -3.83 7.80
N THR A 37 -1.02 -3.38 7.93
CA THR A 37 -1.45 -2.05 7.41
C THR A 37 -0.56 -0.91 7.92
N LYS A 38 -0.15 -0.96 9.19
CA LYS A 38 0.75 0.04 9.79
C LYS A 38 2.07 0.17 9.04
N PHE A 39 2.57 -0.93 8.48
CA PHE A 39 3.84 -0.95 7.77
C PHE A 39 3.76 -0.20 6.44
N LEU A 40 2.65 -0.34 5.70
CA LEU A 40 2.42 0.44 4.47
C LEU A 40 2.41 1.94 4.78
N SER A 41 1.66 2.35 5.80
CA SER A 41 1.64 3.74 6.28
C SER A 41 3.04 4.24 6.69
N SER A 42 3.82 3.40 7.39
CA SER A 42 5.16 3.76 7.84
C SER A 42 6.21 3.79 6.73
N ILE A 43 6.04 3.10 5.60
CA ILE A 43 7.01 3.16 4.49
C ILE A 43 6.72 4.33 3.55
N GLU A 44 5.47 4.72 3.44
CA GLU A 44 5.04 5.76 2.50
C GLU A 44 5.10 7.17 3.10
N SER A 45 5.39 7.32 4.40
CA SER A 45 5.41 8.64 5.06
C SER A 45 6.40 9.60 4.39
N ASP A 46 5.90 10.80 4.09
CA ASP A 46 6.68 11.87 3.48
C ASP A 46 7.89 12.25 4.34
N GLY A 47 9.03 12.52 3.69
CA GLY A 47 10.28 12.90 4.37
C GLY A 47 11.07 11.76 5.00
N LEU A 48 10.62 10.50 4.92
CA LEU A 48 11.42 9.36 5.37
C LEU A 48 12.69 9.22 4.53
N ALA A 49 13.82 9.22 5.22
CA ALA A 49 15.08 8.83 4.61
C ALA A 49 15.04 7.34 4.25
N LEU A 50 15.63 6.95 3.12
CA LEU A 50 15.73 5.54 2.71
C LEU A 50 16.27 4.63 3.83
N ARG A 51 17.13 5.18 4.69
CA ARG A 51 17.67 4.49 5.87
C ARG A 51 16.59 4.05 6.87
N GLN A 52 15.53 4.83 7.04
CA GLN A 52 14.42 4.48 7.92
C GLN A 52 13.55 3.37 7.31
N VAL A 53 13.34 3.39 6.00
CA VAL A 53 12.68 2.29 5.28
C VAL A 53 13.47 0.99 5.42
N CYS A 54 14.81 1.05 5.27
CA CYS A 54 15.68 -0.10 5.55
C CYS A 54 15.49 -0.61 6.99
N ALA A 55 15.50 0.28 7.99
CA ALA A 55 15.34 -0.11 9.40
C ALA A 55 13.99 -0.80 9.66
N ILE A 56 12.89 -0.29 9.11
CA ILE A 56 11.56 -0.93 9.24
C ILE A 56 11.55 -2.32 8.58
N LEU A 57 12.21 -2.48 7.43
CA LEU A 57 12.34 -3.77 6.74
C LEU A 57 13.20 -4.76 7.54
N GLU A 58 14.29 -4.28 8.15
CA GLU A 58 15.14 -5.07 9.03
C GLU A 58 14.40 -5.51 10.30
N GLU A 59 13.55 -4.66 10.88
CA GLU A 59 12.67 -5.02 12.01
C GLU A 59 11.69 -6.15 11.67
N LEU A 60 11.26 -6.24 10.40
CA LEU A 60 10.47 -7.38 9.91
C LEU A 60 11.31 -8.65 9.69
N GLY A 61 12.63 -8.58 9.89
CA GLY A 61 13.57 -9.67 9.65
C GLY A 61 13.87 -9.86 8.16
N LEU A 62 13.77 -8.80 7.36
CA LEU A 62 14.17 -8.79 5.95
C LEU A 62 15.55 -8.13 5.85
N HIS A 63 16.53 -8.87 5.32
CA HIS A 63 17.83 -8.28 4.99
C HIS A 63 17.74 -7.60 3.64
N VAL A 64 17.71 -6.27 3.65
CA VAL A 64 17.47 -5.44 2.47
C VAL A 64 18.66 -4.53 2.20
N THR A 65 18.96 -4.28 0.94
CA THR A 65 19.87 -3.21 0.53
C THR A 65 19.12 -1.89 0.37
N CYS A 66 19.83 -0.75 0.30
CA CYS A 66 19.21 0.53 -0.01
C CYS A 66 18.44 0.50 -1.34
N GLU A 67 18.93 -0.26 -2.34
CA GLU A 67 18.27 -0.43 -3.63
C GLU A 67 16.98 -1.26 -3.50
N ASP A 68 17.01 -2.35 -2.74
CA ASP A 68 15.81 -3.16 -2.45
C ASP A 68 14.73 -2.29 -1.79
N SER A 69 15.11 -1.41 -0.85
CA SER A 69 14.19 -0.53 -0.13
C SER A 69 13.46 0.46 -1.04
N VAL A 70 14.11 0.94 -2.11
CA VAL A 70 13.45 1.79 -3.12
C VAL A 70 12.38 0.99 -3.85
N LEU A 71 12.72 -0.20 -4.34
CA LEU A 71 11.77 -1.08 -5.03
C LEU A 71 10.59 -1.49 -4.15
N VAL A 72 10.85 -1.82 -2.88
CA VAL A 72 9.79 -2.15 -1.93
C VAL A 72 8.85 -0.97 -1.72
N ARG A 73 9.38 0.25 -1.58
CA ARG A 73 8.56 1.46 -1.45
C ARG A 73 7.69 1.70 -2.69
N GLU A 74 8.24 1.56 -3.89
CA GLU A 74 7.49 1.70 -5.15
C GLU A 74 6.34 0.68 -5.24
N VAL A 75 6.60 -0.57 -4.84
CA VAL A 75 5.56 -1.61 -4.81
C VAL A 75 4.45 -1.26 -3.82
N CYS A 76 4.79 -0.78 -2.61
CA CYS A 76 3.79 -0.33 -1.63
C CYS A 76 2.92 0.78 -2.22
N GLN A 77 3.54 1.83 -2.76
CA GLN A 77 2.85 2.99 -3.33
C GLN A 77 1.93 2.59 -4.48
N ALA A 78 2.39 1.72 -5.39
CA ALA A 78 1.58 1.24 -6.49
C ALA A 78 0.33 0.48 -6.01
N VAL A 79 0.48 -0.37 -4.99
CA VAL A 79 -0.63 -1.14 -4.41
C VAL A 79 -1.61 -0.23 -3.68
N ALA A 80 -1.11 0.69 -2.85
CA ALA A 80 -1.92 1.63 -2.10
C ALA A 80 -2.69 2.59 -3.02
N ARG A 81 -2.01 3.18 -4.01
CA ARG A 81 -2.62 4.06 -5.01
C ARG A 81 -3.75 3.37 -5.78
N ARG A 82 -3.53 2.12 -6.22
CA ARG A 82 -4.57 1.35 -6.88
C ARG A 82 -5.78 1.11 -5.97
N ALA A 83 -5.54 0.80 -4.68
CA ALA A 83 -6.61 0.61 -3.72
C ALA A 83 -7.43 1.90 -3.51
N ALA A 84 -6.75 3.05 -3.40
CA ALA A 84 -7.38 4.35 -3.29
C ALA A 84 -8.22 4.69 -4.53
N GLN A 85 -7.70 4.45 -5.74
CA GLN A 85 -8.42 4.69 -6.99
C GLN A 85 -9.67 3.82 -7.14
N LEU A 86 -9.58 2.53 -6.80
CA LEU A 86 -10.74 1.63 -6.81
C LEU A 86 -11.81 2.08 -5.81
N CYS A 87 -11.40 2.51 -4.62
CA CYS A 87 -12.30 3.08 -3.62
C CYS A 87 -12.95 4.37 -4.14
N GLY A 88 -12.16 5.28 -4.72
CA GLY A 88 -12.64 6.53 -5.31
C GLY A 88 -13.65 6.32 -6.43
N ALA A 89 -13.42 5.34 -7.31
CA ALA A 89 -14.37 4.97 -8.37
C ALA A 89 -15.71 4.49 -7.80
N ALA A 90 -15.69 3.70 -6.72
CA ALA A 90 -16.92 3.25 -6.05
C ALA A 90 -17.68 4.42 -5.41
N VAL A 91 -16.98 5.32 -4.71
CA VAL A 91 -17.60 6.53 -4.12
C VAL A 91 -18.17 7.44 -5.21
N ALA A 92 -17.43 7.64 -6.31
CA ALA A 92 -17.89 8.42 -7.46
C ALA A 92 -19.17 7.84 -8.05
N ALA A 93 -19.26 6.52 -8.23
CA ALA A 93 -20.46 5.86 -8.73
C ALA A 93 -21.67 6.05 -7.80
N VAL A 94 -21.47 5.99 -6.48
CA VAL A 94 -22.54 6.22 -5.49
C VAL A 94 -23.03 7.67 -5.53
N VAL A 95 -22.11 8.63 -5.53
CA VAL A 95 -22.44 10.06 -5.57
C VAL A 95 -23.16 10.42 -6.87
N GLU A 96 -22.68 9.89 -7.99
CA GLU A 96 -23.28 10.11 -9.31
C GLU A 96 -24.70 9.52 -9.36
N LYS A 97 -24.89 8.32 -8.83
CA LYS A 97 -26.22 7.71 -8.75
C LYS A 97 -27.19 8.55 -7.92
N ILE A 98 -26.73 9.14 -6.81
CA ILE A 98 -27.55 10.06 -5.99
C ILE A 98 -27.91 11.32 -6.79
N ARG A 99 -26.96 11.88 -7.55
CA ARG A 99 -27.15 13.07 -8.40
C ARG A 99 -28.22 12.83 -9.45
N GLU A 100 -28.09 11.73 -10.21
CA GLU A 100 -29.05 11.33 -11.24
C GLU A 100 -30.45 11.07 -10.66
N ASN A 101 -30.54 10.33 -9.56
CA ASN A 101 -31.83 10.01 -8.93
C ASN A 101 -32.60 11.25 -8.45
N ARG A 102 -31.89 12.35 -8.16
CA ARG A 102 -32.48 13.63 -7.76
C ARG A 102 -32.66 14.60 -8.93
N GLY A 103 -32.24 14.24 -10.14
CA GLY A 103 -32.32 15.09 -11.34
C GLY A 103 -31.50 16.38 -11.24
N LEU A 104 -30.40 16.36 -10.48
CA LEU A 104 -29.59 17.57 -10.22
C LEU A 104 -28.47 17.70 -11.26
N GLU A 105 -28.24 18.89 -11.81
CA GLU A 105 -27.05 19.13 -12.65
C GLU A 105 -25.75 19.08 -11.84
N GLN A 106 -25.77 19.55 -10.59
CA GLN A 106 -24.65 19.50 -9.66
C GLN A 106 -25.12 19.01 -8.28
N LEU A 107 -24.31 18.18 -7.63
CA LEU A 107 -24.56 17.67 -6.29
C LEU A 107 -23.38 17.98 -5.36
N ALA A 108 -23.64 18.75 -4.30
CA ALA A 108 -22.74 18.87 -3.16
C ALA A 108 -23.13 17.82 -2.10
N VAL A 109 -22.18 16.98 -1.70
CA VAL A 109 -22.40 15.92 -0.70
C VAL A 109 -21.16 15.74 0.18
N THR A 110 -21.37 15.39 1.44
CA THR A 110 -20.31 15.07 2.40
C THR A 110 -20.32 13.57 2.66
N VAL A 111 -19.15 12.93 2.58
CA VAL A 111 -18.97 11.51 2.88
C VAL A 111 -18.27 11.36 4.23
N GLY A 112 -18.91 10.69 5.19
CA GLY A 112 -18.27 10.31 6.45
C GLY A 112 -17.37 9.09 6.23
N VAL A 113 -16.11 9.18 6.67
CA VAL A 113 -15.12 8.12 6.46
C VAL A 113 -14.46 7.73 7.77
N ASP A 114 -14.22 6.43 7.97
CA ASP A 114 -13.47 5.89 9.09
C ASP A 114 -12.60 4.69 8.63
N GLY A 115 -11.57 4.36 9.39
CA GLY A 115 -10.66 3.24 9.15
C GLY A 115 -9.20 3.60 9.36
N THR A 116 -8.45 2.70 9.99
CA THR A 116 -7.03 2.91 10.31
C THR A 116 -6.19 3.17 9.07
N LEU A 117 -6.47 2.50 7.95
CA LEU A 117 -5.78 2.76 6.68
C LEU A 117 -6.09 4.17 6.17
N TYR A 118 -7.36 4.57 6.12
CA TYR A 118 -7.75 5.90 5.64
C TYR A 118 -7.19 7.03 6.51
N LYS A 119 -7.02 6.79 7.82
CA LYS A 119 -6.47 7.78 8.77
C LYS A 119 -4.95 7.89 8.76
N LEU A 120 -4.24 6.77 8.56
CA LEU A 120 -2.80 6.69 8.74
C LEU A 120 -2.01 6.64 7.43
N HIS A 121 -2.67 6.35 6.30
CA HIS A 121 -2.00 6.30 5.02
C HIS A 121 -1.74 7.74 4.51
N PRO A 122 -0.51 8.08 4.11
CA PRO A 122 -0.16 9.46 3.75
C PRO A 122 -0.77 9.93 2.42
N GLN A 123 -1.21 9.00 1.56
CA GLN A 123 -1.79 9.29 0.24
C GLN A 123 -3.07 8.52 -0.05
#